data_AF-A0A3M2FV90-F1
#
_entry.id   AF-A0A3M2FV90-F1
#
_cell.length_a   1.000
_cell.length_b   1.000
_cell.length_c   1.000
_cell.angle_alpha   90.00
_cell.angle_beta   90.00
_cell.angle_gamma   90.00
#
_symmetry.space_group_name_H-M   'P 1'
#
loop_
_entity.id
_entity.type
_entity.pdbx_description
1 polymer ?
#
loop_
_entity_poly.entity_id
_entity_poly.type
_entity_poly.pdbx_seq_one_letter_code
_entity_poly.pdbx_strand_id
1 'polypeptide(L)'
;MVRAVIMTLVLAAACSGGATTAPTADAPTTSEPPSPAPSTTGPIAATLPSTTATTGEAAPAAPPAPTTTLVTPPTTVAGTTPVFLTVFSHNERTASRYDAYATDPAGYAVWRAALLDVARLLHERGVRYSWQTDYLMVDAIERFEADALAADPGPTDAKPLITYLVEDLGVSVEPHAHECIDPPRVGDCTREPYDYADVVARITEVTGVVPAPVIGGTSEAERSLEEFAACIPGNVTDKPWCPTILTGFAGTRGGHATDDHHSGVWRPSGFGAEDFLVDDPSGRIANVGRGYSLGAFSSFGGAEVDPLTFITDLADRLADGRAPAGRMYTATLNFNEDALIERDLLDDIAAVLDALQPLVDEGRVIYANFPEVIAAWEHHYGAEPNIFAYEP
;
A
#
# COMPACT_ATOMS: atom_id res chain seq x y z
N MET A 1 -22.48 16.23 23.82
CA MET A 1 -23.68 15.66 23.17
C MET A 1 -23.18 14.79 22.04
N VAL A 2 -23.05 13.49 22.29
CA VAL A 2 -22.59 12.50 21.31
C VAL A 2 -23.74 12.21 20.35
N ARG A 3 -23.56 12.47 19.06
CA ARG A 3 -24.50 12.05 18.02
C ARG A 3 -24.20 10.60 17.67
N ALA A 4 -25.04 9.70 18.16
CA ALA A 4 -25.08 8.33 17.67
C ALA A 4 -25.61 8.35 16.23
N VAL A 5 -24.77 7.94 15.27
CA VAL A 5 -25.21 7.61 13.92
C VAL A 5 -25.78 6.20 13.98
N ILE A 6 -27.10 6.10 14.18
CA ILE A 6 -27.85 4.86 14.02
C ILE A 6 -28.22 4.76 12.53
N MET A 7 -27.47 3.94 11.80
CA MET A 7 -27.83 3.56 10.43
C MET A 7 -29.05 2.63 10.51
N THR A 8 -30.23 3.19 10.30
CA THR A 8 -31.49 2.43 10.32
C THR A 8 -31.80 1.95 8.91
N LEU A 9 -31.77 0.62 8.71
CA LEU A 9 -32.23 -0.04 7.49
C LEU A 9 -33.76 0.08 7.40
N VAL A 10 -34.26 0.94 6.50
CA VAL A 10 -35.70 1.07 6.23
C VAL A 10 -36.07 0.09 5.12
N LEU A 11 -36.70 -1.02 5.50
CA LEU A 11 -37.46 -1.86 4.57
C LEU A 11 -38.78 -1.14 4.21
N ALA A 12 -38.87 -0.63 2.98
CA ALA A 12 -40.13 -0.15 2.42
C ALA A 12 -40.75 -1.24 1.54
N ALA A 13 -41.82 -1.86 2.04
CA ALA A 13 -42.74 -2.65 1.24
C ALA A 13 -43.67 -1.69 0.47
N ALA A 14 -43.71 -1.83 -0.87
CA ALA A 14 -44.72 -1.18 -1.71
C ALA A 14 -45.32 -2.22 -2.68
N CYS A 15 -46.60 -2.51 -2.49
CA CYS A 15 -47.44 -3.24 -3.43
C CYS A 15 -48.23 -2.27 -4.33
N SER A 16 -48.53 -2.75 -5.54
CA SER A 16 -49.46 -2.23 -6.56
C SER A 16 -48.98 -0.99 -7.35
N GLY A 17 -49.09 -0.90 -8.68
CA GLY A 17 -49.68 -1.73 -9.72
C GLY A 17 -49.78 -0.85 -10.99
N GLY A 18 -49.58 -1.40 -12.18
CA GLY A 18 -49.75 -0.62 -13.43
C GLY A 18 -49.16 -1.31 -14.65
N ALA A 19 -50.00 -1.52 -15.66
CA ALA A 19 -49.78 -2.40 -16.80
C ALA A 19 -49.09 -1.74 -18.01
N THR A 20 -48.62 -2.61 -18.92
CA THR A 20 -48.41 -2.43 -20.39
C THR A 20 -47.32 -1.44 -20.83
N THR A 21 -46.32 -1.80 -21.65
CA THR A 21 -46.36 -2.45 -22.97
C THR A 21 -44.96 -3.00 -23.32
N ALA A 22 -44.91 -4.10 -24.07
CA ALA A 22 -43.68 -4.71 -24.56
C ALA A 22 -43.17 -4.02 -25.84
N PRO A 23 -41.84 -3.84 -25.99
CA PRO A 23 -41.21 -3.83 -27.29
C PRO A 23 -40.43 -5.12 -27.55
N THR A 24 -40.60 -5.59 -28.77
CA THR A 24 -39.93 -6.69 -29.47
C THR A 24 -38.41 -6.68 -29.31
N ALA A 25 -37.85 -7.85 -29.02
CA ALA A 25 -36.42 -8.12 -29.02
C ALA A 25 -35.91 -8.31 -30.46
N ASP A 26 -35.03 -7.41 -30.90
CA ASP A 26 -34.15 -7.66 -32.04
C ASP A 26 -32.87 -8.32 -31.53
N ALA A 27 -32.54 -9.48 -32.12
CA ALA A 27 -31.36 -10.26 -31.81
C ALA A 27 -30.08 -9.58 -32.36
N PRO A 28 -28.98 -9.51 -31.58
CA PRO A 28 -27.70 -9.10 -32.13
C PRO A 28 -27.08 -10.25 -32.93
N THR A 29 -26.78 -9.96 -34.20
CA THR A 29 -25.97 -10.81 -35.06
C THR A 29 -24.51 -10.64 -34.68
N THR A 30 -23.89 -11.70 -34.13
CA THR A 30 -22.45 -11.76 -33.92
C THR A 30 -21.77 -12.08 -35.26
N SER A 31 -21.12 -11.08 -35.84
CA SER A 31 -20.15 -11.29 -36.92
C SER A 31 -18.75 -11.37 -36.29
N GLU A 32 -18.17 -12.57 -36.29
CA GLU A 32 -16.76 -12.77 -35.98
C GLU A 32 -15.90 -12.10 -37.06
N PRO A 33 -14.88 -11.31 -36.71
CA PRO A 33 -13.83 -10.95 -37.65
C PRO A 33 -12.91 -12.16 -37.92
N PRO A 34 -12.44 -12.36 -39.16
CA PRO A 34 -11.63 -13.52 -39.52
C PRO A 34 -10.24 -13.47 -38.86
N SER A 35 -9.81 -14.65 -38.41
CA SER A 35 -8.46 -14.96 -37.93
C SER A 35 -7.37 -14.50 -38.93
N PRO A 36 -6.34 -13.76 -38.50
CA PRO A 36 -5.17 -13.52 -39.35
C PRO A 36 -4.32 -14.81 -39.46
N ALA A 37 -3.88 -15.09 -40.68
CA ALA A 37 -3.09 -16.25 -41.06
C ALA A 37 -1.71 -16.29 -40.36
N PRO A 38 -1.13 -17.49 -40.16
CA PRO A 38 0.18 -17.63 -39.53
C PRO A 38 1.30 -17.09 -40.42
N SER A 39 2.02 -16.09 -39.92
CA SER A 39 3.27 -15.62 -40.52
C SER A 39 4.37 -16.66 -40.30
N THR A 40 4.92 -17.16 -41.40
CA THR A 40 6.07 -18.06 -41.44
C THR A 40 7.32 -17.22 -41.71
N THR A 41 8.08 -16.93 -40.66
CA THR A 41 9.46 -16.45 -40.78
C THR A 41 10.38 -17.41 -40.05
N GLY A 42 11.18 -18.13 -40.84
CA GLY A 42 12.16 -19.09 -40.36
C GLY A 42 13.35 -18.43 -39.64
N PRO A 43 14.20 -19.23 -38.98
CA PRO A 43 15.25 -18.74 -38.11
C PRO A 43 16.42 -18.18 -38.92
N ILE A 44 16.77 -16.92 -38.68
CA ILE A 44 18.06 -16.35 -39.05
C ILE A 44 19.02 -16.68 -37.91
N ALA A 45 19.95 -17.60 -38.18
CA ALA A 45 21.05 -17.91 -37.27
C ALA A 45 22.03 -16.72 -37.24
N ALA A 46 22.02 -15.96 -36.15
CA ALA A 46 23.04 -14.98 -35.82
C ALA A 46 24.02 -15.61 -34.83
N THR A 47 25.22 -15.91 -35.31
CA THR A 47 26.35 -16.36 -34.49
C THR A 47 26.83 -15.19 -33.63
N LEU A 48 26.62 -15.25 -32.32
CA LEU A 48 27.21 -14.30 -31.37
C LEU A 48 28.67 -14.72 -31.03
N PRO A 49 29.61 -13.77 -30.95
CA PRO A 49 30.95 -14.06 -30.48
C PRO A 49 30.96 -14.34 -28.98
N SER A 50 31.67 -15.39 -28.59
CA SER A 50 31.91 -15.79 -27.21
C SER A 50 32.78 -14.73 -26.52
N THR A 51 32.19 -13.97 -25.60
CA THR A 51 32.93 -13.10 -24.69
C THR A 51 33.30 -13.88 -23.43
N THR A 52 34.61 -14.02 -23.24
CA THR A 52 35.27 -14.54 -22.05
C THR A 52 34.75 -13.88 -20.77
N ALA A 53 34.26 -14.71 -19.85
CA ALA A 53 33.88 -14.32 -18.50
C ALA A 53 35.09 -13.74 -17.77
N THR A 54 34.99 -12.47 -17.38
CA THR A 54 35.90 -11.83 -16.44
C THR A 54 35.32 -12.01 -15.04
N THR A 55 36.17 -12.43 -14.11
CA THR A 55 35.87 -12.74 -12.71
C THR A 55 35.05 -11.66 -12.01
N GLY A 56 33.99 -12.10 -11.33
CA GLY A 56 33.00 -11.25 -10.66
C GLY A 56 33.59 -10.34 -9.59
N GLU A 57 33.37 -9.04 -9.79
CA GLU A 57 33.42 -8.03 -8.74
C GLU A 57 32.09 -8.16 -7.96
N ALA A 58 32.19 -8.41 -6.65
CA ALA A 58 31.01 -8.49 -5.79
C ALA A 58 30.24 -7.18 -5.86
N ALA A 59 28.90 -7.28 -6.01
CA ALA A 59 28.03 -6.11 -5.98
C ALA A 59 28.38 -5.24 -4.74
N PRO A 60 28.48 -3.91 -4.90
CA PRO A 60 28.81 -3.02 -3.81
C PRO A 60 27.82 -3.23 -2.66
N ALA A 61 28.35 -3.39 -1.44
CA ALA A 61 27.52 -3.48 -0.25
C ALA A 61 26.62 -2.24 -0.17
N ALA A 62 25.31 -2.45 0.02
CA ALA A 62 24.36 -1.36 0.15
C ALA A 62 24.83 -0.37 1.23
N PRO A 63 24.69 0.95 1.00
CA PRO A 63 25.04 1.94 2.01
C PRO A 63 24.26 1.66 3.30
N PRO A 64 24.88 1.84 4.49
CA PRO A 64 24.18 1.61 5.76
C PRO A 64 23.00 2.58 5.86
N ALA A 65 21.81 2.03 6.06
CA ALA A 65 20.60 2.83 6.27
C ALA A 65 20.79 3.78 7.48
N PRO A 66 20.25 5.01 7.44
CA PRO A 66 20.28 5.90 8.59
C PRO A 66 19.70 5.18 9.81
N THR A 67 20.43 5.24 10.94
CA THR A 67 20.04 4.59 12.18
C THR A 67 18.96 5.40 12.89
N THR A 68 17.74 5.36 12.36
CA THR A 68 16.56 5.68 13.16
C THR A 68 16.42 4.55 14.17
N THR A 69 16.57 4.84 15.46
CA THR A 69 16.33 3.83 16.50
C THR A 69 14.87 3.44 16.44
N LEU A 70 14.56 2.35 15.74
CA LEU A 70 13.22 1.79 15.70
C LEU A 70 12.84 1.44 17.13
N VAL A 71 11.78 2.08 17.63
CA VAL A 71 11.20 1.72 18.91
C VAL A 71 10.44 0.42 18.65
N THR A 72 11.00 -0.71 19.11
CA THR A 72 10.30 -1.97 18.94
C THR A 72 9.05 -1.96 19.83
N PRO A 73 7.85 -2.10 19.25
CA PRO A 73 6.61 -2.11 20.03
C PRO A 73 6.59 -3.30 21.02
N PRO A 74 5.92 -3.17 22.17
CA PRO A 74 5.78 -4.27 23.12
C PRO A 74 5.02 -5.45 22.50
N THR A 75 5.37 -6.67 22.92
CA THR A 75 4.94 -7.92 22.26
C THR A 75 3.75 -8.60 22.90
N THR A 76 3.51 -8.26 24.15
CA THR A 76 2.47 -8.86 24.98
C THR A 76 2.15 -7.87 26.09
N VAL A 77 0.91 -7.38 26.10
CA VAL A 77 0.33 -6.70 27.25
C VAL A 77 -0.57 -7.72 27.93
N ALA A 78 -0.32 -7.98 29.23
CA ALA A 78 -1.10 -8.95 30.01
C ALA A 78 -1.15 -10.41 29.51
N GLY A 79 -0.22 -10.83 28.64
CA GLY A 79 -0.12 -12.20 28.14
C GLY A 79 -1.03 -12.53 26.94
N THR A 80 -1.71 -11.54 26.37
CA THR A 80 -2.43 -11.68 25.10
C THR A 80 -1.54 -11.26 23.93
N THR A 81 -1.72 -11.91 22.78
CA THR A 81 -1.07 -11.55 21.52
C THR A 81 -1.84 -10.36 20.91
N PRO A 82 -1.18 -9.22 20.60
CA PRO A 82 -1.84 -8.07 20.01
C PRO A 82 -2.05 -8.21 18.50
N VAL A 83 -2.95 -7.39 17.95
CA VAL A 83 -3.02 -7.09 16.51
C VAL A 83 -2.18 -5.86 16.22
N PHE A 84 -1.22 -5.97 15.30
CA PHE A 84 -0.44 -4.84 14.81
C PHE A 84 -1.22 -4.12 13.70
N LEU A 85 -1.60 -2.88 13.98
CA LEU A 85 -2.42 -2.07 13.09
C LEU A 85 -1.56 -1.01 12.40
N THR A 86 -1.50 -1.08 11.07
CA THR A 86 -0.85 -0.06 10.25
C THR A 86 -1.90 0.82 9.57
N VAL A 87 -1.81 2.13 9.79
CA VAL A 87 -2.59 3.09 9.01
C VAL A 87 -1.71 3.58 7.87
N PHE A 88 -2.18 3.43 6.63
CA PHE A 88 -1.42 3.88 5.48
C PHE A 88 -2.29 4.56 4.43
N SER A 89 -1.69 5.45 3.65
CA SER A 89 -2.31 5.95 2.43
C SER A 89 -1.55 5.46 1.23
N HIS A 90 -2.28 5.36 0.14
CA HIS A 90 -1.79 4.87 -1.14
C HIS A 90 -2.28 5.78 -2.24
N ASN A 91 -1.44 6.06 -3.24
CA ASN A 91 -1.83 6.88 -4.37
C ASN A 91 -1.95 6.03 -5.63
N GLU A 92 -3.16 5.96 -6.18
CA GLU A 92 -3.37 5.37 -7.51
C GLU A 92 -3.51 6.51 -8.51
N ARG A 93 -2.73 6.52 -9.60
CA ARG A 93 -2.80 7.56 -10.65
C ARG A 93 -4.15 7.60 -11.42
N THR A 94 -5.16 6.86 -10.98
CA THR A 94 -6.38 6.60 -11.75
C THR A 94 -7.41 7.75 -11.69
N ALA A 95 -7.25 8.76 -10.84
CA ALA A 95 -8.18 9.87 -10.75
C ALA A 95 -7.68 11.15 -11.45
N SER A 96 -8.58 11.83 -12.16
CA SER A 96 -8.33 13.13 -12.80
C SER A 96 -7.94 14.25 -11.82
N ARG A 97 -8.17 14.05 -10.52
CA ARG A 97 -7.79 14.99 -9.45
C ARG A 97 -6.29 14.96 -9.18
N TYR A 98 -5.66 13.82 -9.35
CA TYR A 98 -4.24 13.62 -9.11
C TYR A 98 -3.37 14.53 -9.99
N ASP A 99 -3.69 14.60 -11.29
CA ASP A 99 -3.03 15.52 -12.22
C ASP A 99 -3.17 16.99 -11.77
N ALA A 100 -4.30 17.36 -11.17
CA ALA A 100 -4.52 18.72 -10.68
C ALA A 100 -3.58 19.04 -9.51
N TYR A 101 -3.39 18.13 -8.55
CA TYR A 101 -2.50 18.36 -7.41
C TYR A 101 -1.03 18.33 -7.82
N ALA A 102 -0.70 17.49 -8.80
CA ALA A 102 0.67 17.37 -9.29
C ALA A 102 1.10 18.49 -10.23
N THR A 103 0.18 19.25 -10.83
CA THR A 103 0.54 20.24 -11.88
C THR A 103 0.07 21.68 -11.62
N ASP A 104 -0.83 21.90 -10.67
CA ASP A 104 -1.35 23.22 -10.32
C ASP A 104 -0.96 23.62 -8.89
N PRO A 105 -0.35 24.81 -8.66
CA PRO A 105 0.04 25.25 -7.32
C PRO A 105 -1.12 25.33 -6.33
N ALA A 106 -2.33 25.70 -6.78
CA ALA A 106 -3.50 25.76 -5.90
C ALA A 106 -3.99 24.36 -5.53
N GLY A 107 -4.01 23.43 -6.49
CA GLY A 107 -4.23 22.01 -6.24
C GLY A 107 -3.23 21.43 -5.22
N TYR A 108 -1.94 21.69 -5.40
CA TYR A 108 -0.90 21.27 -4.47
C TYR A 108 -1.13 21.80 -3.05
N ALA A 109 -1.47 23.08 -2.90
CA ALA A 109 -1.71 23.67 -1.58
C ALA A 109 -2.90 23.01 -0.84
N VAL A 110 -3.96 22.65 -1.57
CA VAL A 110 -5.12 21.92 -1.00
C VAL A 110 -4.71 20.52 -0.56
N TRP A 111 -4.02 19.77 -1.42
CA TRP A 111 -3.53 18.43 -1.10
C TRP A 111 -2.57 18.45 0.10
N ARG A 112 -1.60 19.38 0.10
CA ARG A 112 -0.63 19.56 1.18
C ARG A 112 -1.31 19.76 2.53
N ALA A 113 -2.31 20.65 2.58
CA ALA A 113 -3.07 20.89 3.80
C ALA A 113 -3.80 19.64 4.28
N ALA A 114 -4.45 18.91 3.37
CA ALA A 114 -5.17 17.68 3.68
C ALA A 114 -4.26 16.56 4.21
N LEU A 115 -3.09 16.36 3.59
CA LEU A 115 -2.10 15.39 4.06
C LEU A 115 -1.58 15.77 5.46
N LEU A 116 -1.31 17.06 5.71
CA LEU A 116 -0.89 17.53 7.03
C LEU A 116 -1.97 17.32 8.09
N ASP A 117 -3.24 17.59 7.78
CA ASP A 117 -4.35 17.39 8.72
C ASP A 117 -4.48 15.92 9.12
N VAL A 118 -4.40 14.99 8.15
CA VAL A 118 -4.43 13.55 8.43
C VAL A 118 -3.20 13.11 9.22
N ALA A 119 -1.99 13.48 8.78
CA ALA A 119 -0.76 13.06 9.45
C ALA A 119 -0.71 13.56 10.91
N ARG A 120 -1.19 14.79 11.17
CA ARG A 120 -1.28 15.34 12.52
C ARG A 120 -2.34 14.65 13.35
N LEU A 121 -3.52 14.37 12.79
CA LEU A 121 -4.57 13.60 13.47
C LEU A 121 -4.06 12.24 13.96
N LEU A 122 -3.34 11.53 13.08
CA LEU A 122 -2.75 10.23 13.37
C LEU A 122 -1.67 10.37 14.45
N HIS A 123 -0.76 11.32 14.31
CA HIS A 123 0.28 11.60 15.30
C HIS A 123 -0.29 11.95 16.69
N GLU A 124 -1.30 12.82 16.77
CA GLU A 124 -1.95 13.23 18.02
C GLU A 124 -2.63 12.05 18.74
N ARG A 125 -3.07 11.02 17.99
CA ARG A 125 -3.60 9.76 18.55
C ARG A 125 -2.54 8.67 18.76
N GLY A 126 -1.26 8.98 18.57
CA GLY A 126 -0.15 8.03 18.71
C GLY A 126 -0.14 6.94 17.63
N VAL A 127 -0.82 7.16 16.51
CA VAL A 127 -0.86 6.25 15.37
C VAL A 127 0.42 6.39 14.54
N ARG A 128 0.94 5.25 14.09
CA ARG A 128 2.09 5.18 13.19
C ARG A 128 1.62 5.15 11.74
N TYR A 129 1.87 6.23 11.02
CA TYR A 129 1.40 6.42 9.65
C TYR A 129 2.45 6.00 8.62
N SER A 130 2.01 5.26 7.60
CA SER A 130 2.83 4.92 6.43
C SER A 130 2.27 5.62 5.19
N TRP A 131 3.05 6.50 4.58
CA TRP A 131 2.63 7.27 3.41
C TRP A 131 3.31 6.73 2.16
N GLN A 132 2.55 6.03 1.31
CA GLN A 132 3.01 5.53 0.03
C GLN A 132 2.78 6.58 -1.05
N THR A 133 3.85 7.02 -1.70
CA THR A 133 3.80 8.13 -2.66
C THR A 133 4.60 7.84 -3.93
N ASP A 134 4.19 8.48 -5.02
CA ASP A 134 4.68 8.29 -6.38
C ASP A 134 5.43 9.56 -6.84
N TYR A 135 6.25 9.44 -7.88
CA TYR A 135 7.13 10.50 -8.38
C TYR A 135 6.39 11.79 -8.69
N LEU A 136 5.13 11.74 -9.14
CA LEU A 136 4.35 12.92 -9.49
C LEU A 136 4.12 13.85 -8.29
N MET A 137 3.88 13.28 -7.10
CA MET A 137 3.76 14.09 -5.89
C MET A 137 5.11 14.62 -5.44
N VAL A 138 6.18 13.83 -5.57
CA VAL A 138 7.54 14.27 -5.25
C VAL A 138 7.96 15.44 -6.16
N ASP A 139 7.63 15.37 -7.45
CA ASP A 139 7.86 16.44 -8.41
C ASP A 139 7.01 17.68 -8.12
N ALA A 140 5.80 17.51 -7.59
CA ALA A 140 4.96 18.63 -7.16
C ALA A 140 5.56 19.33 -5.94
N ILE A 141 6.08 18.57 -4.97
CA ILE A 141 6.80 19.09 -3.80
C ILE A 141 8.02 19.89 -4.24
N GLU A 142 8.86 19.35 -5.14
CA GLU A 142 10.02 20.08 -5.65
C GLU A 142 9.63 21.40 -6.31
N ARG A 143 8.53 21.40 -7.09
CA ARG A 143 8.08 22.58 -7.82
C ARG A 143 7.41 23.65 -6.95
N PHE A 144 6.63 23.24 -5.96
CA PHE A 144 5.68 24.14 -5.29
C PHE A 144 5.94 24.35 -3.79
N GLU A 145 6.71 23.49 -3.12
CA GLU A 145 6.84 23.55 -1.65
C GLU A 145 7.51 24.84 -1.17
N ALA A 146 8.52 25.35 -1.88
CA ALA A 146 9.20 26.58 -1.50
C ALA A 146 8.24 27.79 -1.49
N ASP A 147 7.40 27.92 -2.52
CA ASP A 147 6.41 28.99 -2.62
C ASP A 147 5.28 28.78 -1.59
N ALA A 148 4.85 27.54 -1.37
CA ALA A 148 3.85 27.20 -0.36
C ALA A 148 4.33 27.59 1.05
N LEU A 149 5.57 27.25 1.41
CA LEU A 149 6.18 27.61 2.70
C LEU A 149 6.37 29.11 2.87
N ALA A 150 6.71 29.83 1.79
CA ALA A 150 6.84 31.28 1.82
C ALA A 150 5.49 31.98 2.00
N ALA A 151 4.42 31.42 1.43
CA ALA A 151 3.06 31.95 1.56
C ALA A 151 2.44 31.65 2.93
N ASP A 152 2.55 30.41 3.38
CA ASP A 152 2.06 29.94 4.68
C ASP A 152 2.91 28.75 5.18
N PRO A 153 3.87 28.96 6.09
CA PRO A 153 4.64 27.87 6.66
C PRO A 153 3.76 26.91 7.47
N GLY A 154 2.56 27.33 7.88
CA GLY A 154 1.58 26.51 8.59
C GLY A 154 2.20 25.81 9.82
N PRO A 155 1.84 24.55 10.09
CA PRO A 155 2.36 23.80 11.24
C PRO A 155 3.78 23.25 11.03
N THR A 156 4.40 23.47 9.86
CA THR A 156 5.67 22.83 9.50
C THR A 156 6.90 23.59 9.99
N ASP A 157 6.72 24.76 10.64
CA ASP A 157 7.82 25.63 11.10
C ASP A 157 8.88 25.89 9.99
N ALA A 158 8.41 26.08 8.75
CA ALA A 158 9.22 26.27 7.54
C ALA A 158 10.08 25.07 7.10
N LYS A 159 9.87 23.88 7.66
CA LYS A 159 10.48 22.64 7.14
C LYS A 159 9.77 22.17 5.86
N PRO A 160 10.51 21.62 4.89
CA PRO A 160 9.90 20.93 3.75
C PRO A 160 8.95 19.82 4.21
N LEU A 161 7.80 19.68 3.52
CA LEU A 161 6.73 18.74 3.87
C LEU A 161 7.22 17.35 4.28
N ILE A 162 7.97 16.64 3.43
CA ILE A 162 8.42 15.26 3.73
C ILE A 162 9.34 15.23 4.96
N THR A 163 10.24 16.20 5.10
CA THR A 163 11.11 16.32 6.27
C THR A 163 10.29 16.49 7.55
N TYR A 164 9.27 17.36 7.53
CA TYR A 164 8.36 17.55 8.66
C TYR A 164 7.57 16.27 9.00
N LEU A 165 7.02 15.59 7.99
CA LEU A 165 6.28 14.33 8.20
C LEU A 165 7.17 13.29 8.90
N VAL A 166 8.43 13.15 8.50
CA VAL A 166 9.35 12.16 9.07
C VAL A 166 9.87 12.58 10.44
N GLU A 167 10.41 13.79 10.57
CA GLU A 167 11.13 14.21 11.78
C GLU A 167 10.19 14.58 12.93
N ASP A 168 9.06 15.22 12.63
CA ASP A 168 8.16 15.79 13.64
C ASP A 168 6.95 14.90 13.89
N LEU A 169 6.43 14.25 12.84
CA LEU A 169 5.23 13.40 12.95
C LEU A 169 5.55 11.90 13.03
N GLY A 170 6.77 11.48 12.66
CA GLY A 170 7.19 10.08 12.69
C GLY A 170 6.54 9.21 11.60
N VAL A 171 6.22 9.82 10.46
CA VAL A 171 5.65 9.14 9.29
C VAL A 171 6.71 8.29 8.59
N SER A 172 6.37 7.05 8.23
CA SER A 172 7.15 6.22 7.30
C SER A 172 6.83 6.64 5.87
N VAL A 173 7.81 7.11 5.11
CA VAL A 173 7.64 7.49 3.69
C VAL A 173 8.06 6.32 2.83
N GLU A 174 7.19 5.89 1.93
CA GLU A 174 7.32 4.64 1.17
C GLU A 174 7.13 4.94 -0.32
N PRO A 175 7.97 4.38 -1.20
CA PRO A 175 7.77 4.54 -2.63
C PRO A 175 6.55 3.74 -3.10
N HIS A 176 5.82 4.31 -4.04
CA HIS A 176 4.88 3.62 -4.90
C HIS A 176 5.23 3.94 -6.35
N ALA A 177 5.08 2.97 -7.25
CA ALA A 177 5.31 3.16 -8.67
C ALA A 177 4.36 2.26 -9.47
N HIS A 178 3.74 2.84 -10.50
CA HIS A 178 3.10 2.07 -11.55
C HIS A 178 4.17 1.65 -12.56
N GLU A 179 4.76 0.48 -12.36
CA GLU A 179 5.88 0.03 -13.19
C GLU A 179 5.44 -0.30 -14.61
N CYS A 180 6.17 0.22 -15.60
CA CYS A 180 6.04 -0.25 -16.96
C CYS A 180 7.23 -1.12 -17.36
N ILE A 181 7.04 -2.44 -17.40
CA ILE A 181 8.04 -3.36 -17.96
C ILE A 181 7.93 -3.37 -19.49
N ASP A 182 9.01 -3.18 -20.25
CA ASP A 182 9.05 -3.39 -21.71
C ASP A 182 9.41 -4.86 -22.07
N PRO A 183 8.63 -5.58 -22.93
CA PRO A 183 7.37 -5.16 -23.53
C PRO A 183 6.27 -5.00 -22.48
N PRO A 184 5.41 -3.95 -22.61
CA PRO A 184 4.37 -3.63 -21.63
C PRO A 184 3.58 -4.88 -21.28
N ARG A 185 3.80 -5.39 -20.06
CA ARG A 185 2.95 -6.43 -19.49
C ARG A 185 1.58 -5.84 -19.13
N VAL A 186 1.57 -4.57 -18.71
CA VAL A 186 0.39 -3.72 -18.47
C VAL A 186 0.78 -2.26 -18.77
N GLY A 187 -0.12 -1.47 -19.38
CA GLY A 187 0.05 0.01 -19.49
C GLY A 187 0.77 0.57 -20.73
N ASP A 188 0.77 1.90 -20.85
CA ASP A 188 1.47 2.70 -21.88
C ASP A 188 2.78 3.25 -21.30
N CYS A 189 3.89 2.53 -21.55
CA CYS A 189 5.23 2.89 -21.03
C CYS A 189 5.74 4.26 -21.49
N THR A 190 5.06 4.94 -22.41
CA THR A 190 5.47 6.29 -22.80
C THR A 190 5.18 7.35 -21.75
N ARG A 191 4.38 7.04 -20.72
CA ARG A 191 3.92 8.00 -19.71
C ARG A 191 4.49 7.79 -18.30
N GLU A 192 5.23 6.70 -18.06
CA GLU A 192 5.69 6.28 -16.71
C GLU A 192 7.14 5.82 -16.79
N PRO A 193 8.10 6.77 -16.76
CA PRO A 193 9.51 6.42 -16.87
C PRO A 193 10.14 5.99 -15.53
N TYR A 194 9.41 6.10 -14.42
CA TYR A 194 9.93 5.87 -13.07
C TYR A 194 9.47 4.50 -12.55
N ASP A 195 10.42 3.69 -12.08
CA ASP A 195 10.13 2.54 -11.22
C ASP A 195 10.32 2.90 -9.73
N TYR A 196 10.16 1.92 -8.85
CA TYR A 196 10.36 2.11 -7.41
C TYR A 196 11.74 2.64 -7.05
N ALA A 197 12.82 2.21 -7.73
CA ALA A 197 14.16 2.68 -7.44
C ALA A 197 14.34 4.15 -7.86
N ASP A 198 13.72 4.54 -8.97
CA ASP A 198 13.71 5.95 -9.39
C ASP A 198 12.90 6.83 -8.42
N VAL A 199 11.73 6.38 -7.95
CA VAL A 199 10.92 7.11 -6.96
C VAL A 199 11.71 7.29 -5.66
N VAL A 200 12.39 6.24 -5.19
CA VAL A 200 13.26 6.33 -4.00
C VAL A 200 14.38 7.34 -4.20
N ALA A 201 15.08 7.28 -5.35
CA ALA A 201 16.13 8.23 -5.66
C ALA A 201 15.60 9.66 -5.69
N ARG A 202 14.39 9.87 -6.22
CA ARG A 202 13.74 11.18 -6.31
C ARG A 202 13.34 11.72 -4.94
N ILE A 203 12.73 10.92 -4.07
CA ILE A 203 12.41 11.35 -2.69
C ILE A 203 13.69 11.78 -1.98
N THR A 204 14.76 10.98 -2.07
CA THR A 204 16.05 11.30 -1.45
C THR A 204 16.71 12.55 -2.04
N GLU A 205 16.67 12.75 -3.35
CA GLU A 205 17.23 13.95 -3.99
C GLU A 205 16.49 15.22 -3.56
N VAL A 206 15.16 15.20 -3.60
CA VAL A 206 14.32 16.38 -3.35
C VAL A 206 14.31 16.75 -1.86
N THR A 207 14.38 15.77 -0.96
CA THR A 207 14.10 15.99 0.47
C THR A 207 15.21 15.59 1.42
N GLY A 208 16.21 14.83 0.94
CA GLY A 208 17.24 14.23 1.80
C GLY A 208 16.74 13.06 2.65
N VAL A 209 15.44 12.75 2.63
CA VAL A 209 14.86 11.61 3.36
C VAL A 209 15.16 10.31 2.62
N VAL A 210 15.51 9.27 3.36
CA VAL A 210 15.64 7.90 2.85
C VAL A 210 14.31 7.19 3.07
N PRO A 211 13.57 6.82 2.00
CA PRO A 211 12.33 6.05 2.13
C PRO A 211 12.53 4.69 2.78
N ALA A 212 11.47 4.17 3.41
CA ALA A 212 11.46 2.82 3.93
C ALA A 212 11.54 1.78 2.80
N PRO A 213 12.10 0.58 3.04
CA PRO A 213 12.28 -0.47 2.03
C PRO A 213 10.99 -1.27 1.78
N VAL A 214 9.87 -0.56 1.62
CA VAL A 214 8.51 -1.13 1.47
C VAL A 214 8.04 -0.98 0.03
N ILE A 215 7.69 -2.11 -0.59
CA ILE A 215 6.95 -2.16 -1.84
C ILE A 215 5.47 -1.97 -1.47
N GLY A 216 4.99 -0.74 -1.63
CA GLY A 216 3.59 -0.39 -1.41
C GLY A 216 2.77 -0.55 -2.68
N GLY A 217 1.77 -1.45 -2.65
CA GLY A 217 0.80 -1.66 -3.73
C GLY A 217 1.44 -2.08 -5.05
N THR A 218 1.44 -3.38 -5.33
CA THR A 218 1.98 -3.94 -6.58
C THR A 218 1.20 -5.18 -6.99
N SER A 219 1.46 -5.72 -8.19
CA SER A 219 0.85 -6.96 -8.66
C SER A 219 1.86 -7.92 -9.31
N GLU A 220 1.46 -9.19 -9.45
CA GLU A 220 2.20 -10.19 -10.22
C GLU A 220 2.42 -9.80 -11.71
N ALA A 221 1.62 -8.86 -12.22
CA ALA A 221 1.73 -8.37 -13.59
C ALA A 221 2.84 -7.32 -13.75
N GLU A 222 3.17 -6.60 -12.68
CA GLU A 222 4.17 -5.53 -12.66
C GLU A 222 5.57 -6.04 -12.45
N ARG A 223 5.77 -7.05 -11.59
CA ARG A 223 7.10 -7.63 -11.35
C ARG A 223 6.98 -8.97 -10.63
N SER A 224 7.93 -9.87 -10.89
CA SER A 224 8.05 -11.13 -10.14
C SER A 224 8.72 -10.92 -8.78
N LEU A 225 8.47 -11.84 -7.85
CA LEU A 225 9.14 -11.85 -6.56
C LEU A 225 10.68 -11.91 -6.70
N GLU A 226 11.21 -12.66 -7.67
CA GLU A 226 12.65 -12.77 -7.93
C GLU A 226 13.25 -11.42 -8.33
N GLU A 227 12.57 -10.67 -9.20
CA GLU A 227 12.99 -9.33 -9.62
C GLU A 227 12.98 -8.34 -8.44
N PHE A 228 11.98 -8.39 -7.56
CA PHE A 228 12.00 -7.61 -6.31
C PHE A 228 13.14 -8.05 -5.38
N ALA A 229 13.39 -9.35 -5.27
CA ALA A 229 14.44 -9.92 -4.43
C ALA A 229 15.86 -9.60 -4.94
N ALA A 230 16.05 -9.30 -6.23
CA ALA A 230 17.35 -9.00 -6.85
C ALA A 230 17.82 -7.54 -6.67
N CYS A 231 17.08 -6.71 -5.92
CA CYS A 231 17.15 -5.25 -5.95
C CYS A 231 16.70 -4.69 -7.31
N ILE A 232 15.88 -3.66 -7.27
CA ILE A 232 15.30 -3.01 -8.44
C ILE A 232 16.35 -2.05 -9.01
N PRO A 233 16.84 -2.25 -10.24
CA PRO A 233 17.59 -1.21 -10.93
C PRO A 233 16.64 -0.07 -11.28
N GLY A 234 17.11 1.18 -11.27
CA GLY A 234 16.31 2.30 -11.76
C GLY A 234 16.29 2.37 -13.28
N ASN A 235 15.19 2.88 -13.84
CA ASN A 235 15.09 3.18 -15.27
C ASN A 235 15.81 4.48 -15.64
N VAL A 236 15.81 5.46 -14.73
CA VAL A 236 16.42 6.79 -14.93
C VAL A 236 17.48 7.14 -13.90
N THR A 237 17.57 6.40 -12.79
CA THR A 237 18.66 6.47 -11.80
C THR A 237 19.66 5.33 -11.96
N ASP A 238 20.93 5.57 -11.60
CA ASP A 238 21.96 4.52 -11.50
C ASP A 238 21.97 3.83 -10.12
N LYS A 239 21.12 4.27 -9.20
CA LYS A 239 21.03 3.77 -7.83
C LYS A 239 19.98 2.65 -7.75
N PRO A 240 20.37 1.38 -7.57
CA PRO A 240 19.39 0.33 -7.32
C PRO A 240 18.75 0.52 -5.94
N TRP A 241 17.52 0.05 -5.79
CA TRP A 241 16.82 -0.01 -4.51
C TRP A 241 16.51 -1.46 -4.12
N CYS A 242 16.80 -1.81 -2.87
CA CYS A 242 16.68 -3.17 -2.37
C CYS A 242 15.52 -3.25 -1.36
N PRO A 243 14.26 -3.44 -1.79
CA PRO A 243 13.15 -3.58 -0.87
C PRO A 243 13.30 -4.85 -0.02
N THR A 244 12.68 -4.86 1.16
CA THR A 244 12.61 -6.04 2.04
C THR A 244 11.20 -6.31 2.56
N ILE A 245 10.27 -5.38 2.33
CA ILE A 245 8.90 -5.45 2.83
C ILE A 245 7.94 -5.33 1.64
N LEU A 246 6.89 -6.14 1.62
CA LEU A 246 5.81 -6.09 0.65
C LEU A 246 4.49 -5.89 1.39
N THR A 247 3.59 -5.07 0.83
CA THR A 247 2.23 -4.89 1.32
C THR A 247 1.31 -4.43 0.19
N GLY A 248 0.01 -4.59 0.35
CA GLY A 248 -0.97 -4.17 -0.64
C GLY A 248 -0.85 -4.95 -1.96
N PHE A 249 -0.38 -6.19 -1.93
CA PHE A 249 -0.23 -7.01 -3.13
C PHE A 249 -1.59 -7.35 -3.76
N ALA A 250 -1.76 -6.96 -5.02
CA ALA A 250 -2.94 -7.22 -5.85
C ALA A 250 -2.62 -8.37 -6.81
N GLY A 251 -2.75 -9.61 -6.33
CA GLY A 251 -2.41 -10.77 -7.16
C GLY A 251 -2.55 -12.09 -6.45
N THR A 252 -3.07 -13.06 -7.20
CA THR A 252 -2.92 -14.51 -7.05
C THR A 252 -3.77 -15.18 -8.14
N ARG A 253 -4.94 -14.59 -8.51
CA ARG A 253 -5.92 -15.20 -9.45
C ARG A 253 -6.74 -14.23 -10.33
N GLY A 254 -6.27 -13.01 -10.61
CA GLY A 254 -6.93 -12.12 -11.59
C GLY A 254 -7.18 -10.67 -11.17
N GLY A 255 -6.19 -10.01 -10.56
CA GLY A 255 -6.25 -8.60 -10.17
C GLY A 255 -6.99 -8.35 -8.85
N HIS A 256 -7.50 -7.13 -8.66
CA HIS A 256 -8.08 -6.65 -7.38
C HIS A 256 -9.29 -7.43 -6.85
N ALA A 257 -9.86 -8.35 -7.64
CA ALA A 257 -10.97 -9.20 -7.22
C ALA A 257 -10.56 -10.27 -6.19
N THR A 258 -9.26 -10.54 -6.03
CA THR A 258 -8.72 -11.55 -5.11
C THR A 258 -7.54 -11.01 -4.32
N ASP A 259 -7.59 -9.73 -3.95
CA ASP A 259 -6.55 -9.16 -3.12
C ASP A 259 -6.36 -9.97 -1.83
N ASP A 260 -5.16 -9.91 -1.28
CA ASP A 260 -4.84 -10.56 -0.02
C ASP A 260 -5.68 -9.99 1.14
N HIS A 261 -6.32 -10.89 1.89
CA HIS A 261 -7.06 -10.57 3.11
C HIS A 261 -6.53 -11.31 4.34
N HIS A 262 -5.34 -11.91 4.24
CA HIS A 262 -4.73 -12.61 5.35
C HIS A 262 -4.15 -11.61 6.37
N SER A 263 -4.16 -12.04 7.63
CA SER A 263 -3.47 -11.37 8.73
C SER A 263 -2.18 -12.11 9.05
N GLY A 264 -1.11 -11.36 9.29
CA GLY A 264 0.19 -11.86 9.71
C GLY A 264 1.32 -11.44 8.77
N VAL A 265 2.47 -12.09 8.94
CA VAL A 265 3.69 -11.80 8.19
C VAL A 265 4.30 -13.13 7.73
N TRP A 266 4.73 -13.18 6.47
CA TRP A 266 5.41 -14.34 5.87
C TRP A 266 6.30 -13.90 4.71
N ARG A 267 7.20 -14.77 4.25
CA ARG A 267 7.98 -14.55 3.03
C ARG A 267 7.36 -15.36 1.91
N PRO A 268 6.62 -14.77 0.96
CA PRO A 268 6.02 -15.56 -0.13
C PRO A 268 7.11 -16.32 -0.88
N SER A 269 6.84 -17.56 -1.28
CA SER A 269 7.77 -18.35 -2.11
C SER A 269 7.69 -17.98 -3.61
N GLY A 270 6.63 -17.27 -3.98
CA GLY A 270 6.37 -16.74 -5.32
C GLY A 270 5.11 -15.86 -5.31
N PHE A 271 4.80 -15.23 -6.43
CA PHE A 271 3.58 -14.41 -6.58
C PHE A 271 2.41 -15.16 -7.22
N GLY A 272 2.63 -16.40 -7.68
CA GLY A 272 1.55 -17.24 -8.17
C GLY A 272 0.56 -17.63 -7.07
N ALA A 273 -0.69 -17.93 -7.45
CA ALA A 273 -1.75 -18.31 -6.51
C ALA A 273 -1.38 -19.41 -5.51
N GLU A 274 -0.58 -20.37 -5.96
CA GLU A 274 -0.19 -21.54 -5.20
C GLU A 274 1.02 -21.26 -4.31
N ASP A 275 1.80 -20.22 -4.62
CA ASP A 275 3.11 -19.94 -4.01
C ASP A 275 3.07 -18.75 -3.05
N PHE A 276 2.13 -17.81 -3.25
CA PHE A 276 2.05 -16.57 -2.47
C PHE A 276 1.78 -16.83 -0.99
N LEU A 277 0.95 -17.81 -0.67
CA LEU A 277 0.62 -18.19 0.72
C LEU A 277 1.53 -19.30 1.27
N VAL A 278 2.67 -19.55 0.63
CA VAL A 278 3.67 -20.51 1.09
C VAL A 278 4.88 -19.72 1.56
N ASP A 279 5.27 -19.89 2.84
CA ASP A 279 6.47 -19.26 3.38
C ASP A 279 7.73 -19.91 2.79
N ASP A 280 8.65 -19.08 2.29
CA ASP A 280 10.03 -19.41 2.00
C ASP A 280 10.94 -18.85 3.10
N PRO A 281 11.43 -19.68 4.03
CA PRO A 281 12.32 -19.23 5.10
C PRO A 281 13.61 -18.55 4.64
N SER A 282 14.01 -18.76 3.38
CA SER A 282 15.18 -18.12 2.76
C SER A 282 14.84 -16.87 1.96
N GLY A 283 13.55 -16.55 1.80
CA GLY A 283 13.06 -15.39 1.07
C GLY A 283 13.49 -14.08 1.74
N ARG A 284 13.87 -13.09 0.91
CA ARG A 284 14.33 -11.77 1.37
C ARG A 284 13.19 -10.78 1.61
N ILE A 285 12.07 -10.97 0.91
CA ILE A 285 10.92 -10.07 0.97
C ILE A 285 9.91 -10.65 1.95
N ALA A 286 9.57 -9.90 3.00
CA ALA A 286 8.50 -10.24 3.93
C ALA A 286 7.22 -9.50 3.51
N ASN A 287 6.15 -10.25 3.24
CA ASN A 287 4.82 -9.70 3.06
C ASN A 287 4.17 -9.42 4.42
N VAL A 288 3.67 -8.21 4.60
CA VAL A 288 2.77 -7.83 5.70
C VAL A 288 1.34 -7.94 5.20
N GLY A 289 0.63 -8.97 5.67
CA GLY A 289 -0.77 -9.19 5.35
C GLY A 289 -1.62 -8.01 5.80
N ARG A 290 -2.50 -7.55 4.92
CA ARG A 290 -3.28 -6.32 5.17
C ARG A 290 -4.60 -6.56 5.92
N GLY A 291 -5.07 -7.82 5.98
CA GLY A 291 -6.39 -8.16 6.49
C GLY A 291 -7.52 -7.59 5.63
N TYR A 292 -8.64 -7.23 6.27
CA TYR A 292 -9.72 -6.50 5.60
C TYR A 292 -9.43 -5.00 5.61
N SER A 293 -9.52 -4.40 4.43
CA SER A 293 -9.16 -3.02 4.17
C SER A 293 -10.42 -2.14 4.12
N LEU A 294 -10.30 -0.82 4.34
CA LEU A 294 -11.44 0.09 4.38
C LEU A 294 -11.98 0.31 2.96
N GLY A 295 -12.90 -0.55 2.54
CA GLY A 295 -13.56 -0.46 1.23
C GLY A 295 -14.35 0.84 0.99
N ALA A 296 -14.65 1.62 2.03
CA ALA A 296 -15.35 2.91 1.91
C ALA A 296 -14.46 4.06 1.40
N PHE A 297 -13.13 3.96 1.54
CA PHE A 297 -12.17 5.03 1.16
C PHE A 297 -11.23 4.63 0.03
N SER A 298 -11.52 3.49 -0.59
CA SER A 298 -10.72 2.90 -1.64
C SER A 298 -11.65 2.61 -2.80
N SER A 299 -11.33 3.12 -3.99
CA SER A 299 -12.11 2.82 -5.21
C SER A 299 -12.04 1.33 -5.61
N PHE A 300 -11.29 0.52 -4.85
CA PHE A 300 -11.24 -0.92 -4.94
C PHE A 300 -12.48 -1.51 -4.25
N GLY A 301 -13.56 -1.66 -5.01
CA GLY A 301 -14.74 -2.38 -4.54
C GLY A 301 -14.37 -3.82 -4.17
N GLY A 302 -14.76 -4.29 -2.98
CA GLY A 302 -14.67 -5.71 -2.68
C GLY A 302 -14.67 -6.14 -1.21
N ALA A 303 -14.33 -5.28 -0.25
CA ALA A 303 -14.32 -5.72 1.15
C ALA A 303 -15.77 -5.92 1.66
N GLU A 304 -16.18 -7.19 1.81
CA GLU A 304 -17.48 -7.58 2.40
C GLU A 304 -17.56 -7.29 3.91
N VAL A 305 -16.43 -7.03 4.56
CA VAL A 305 -16.32 -6.82 6.01
C VAL A 305 -15.72 -5.45 6.31
N ASP A 306 -16.42 -4.71 7.16
CA ASP A 306 -15.95 -3.44 7.71
C ASP A 306 -14.68 -3.65 8.57
N PRO A 307 -13.59 -2.88 8.39
CA PRO A 307 -12.33 -3.10 9.11
C PRO A 307 -12.40 -2.97 10.62
N LEU A 308 -13.27 -2.11 11.16
CA LEU A 308 -13.47 -2.04 12.61
C LEU A 308 -14.04 -3.37 13.13
N THR A 309 -14.99 -3.96 12.39
CA THR A 309 -15.51 -5.31 12.67
C THR A 309 -14.40 -6.37 12.62
N PHE A 310 -13.58 -6.37 11.57
CA PHE A 310 -12.46 -7.31 11.42
C PHE A 310 -11.44 -7.19 12.56
N ILE A 311 -10.97 -5.98 12.87
CA ILE A 311 -9.97 -5.74 13.92
C ILE A 311 -10.51 -6.15 15.29
N THR A 312 -11.77 -5.81 15.58
CA THR A 312 -12.41 -6.15 16.86
C THR A 312 -12.58 -7.66 17.02
N ASP A 313 -13.12 -8.35 16.00
CA ASP A 313 -13.30 -9.82 16.08
C ASP A 313 -11.95 -10.54 16.11
N LEU A 314 -10.93 -10.07 15.37
CA LEU A 314 -9.59 -10.65 15.45
C LEU A 314 -8.99 -10.49 16.86
N ALA A 315 -9.12 -9.31 17.47
CA ALA A 315 -8.70 -9.09 18.85
C ALA A 315 -9.47 -9.97 19.84
N ASP A 316 -10.76 -10.20 19.63
CA ASP A 316 -11.60 -11.09 20.46
C ASP A 316 -11.18 -12.56 20.30
N ARG A 317 -10.92 -13.03 19.07
CA ARG A 317 -10.42 -14.38 18.78
C ARG A 317 -9.07 -14.66 19.46
N LEU A 318 -8.21 -13.65 19.58
CA LEU A 318 -6.94 -13.77 20.29
C LEU A 318 -7.14 -13.83 21.80
N ALA A 319 -8.10 -13.07 22.33
CA ALA A 319 -8.40 -13.04 23.76
C ALA A 319 -9.07 -14.32 24.26
N ASP A 320 -9.95 -14.93 23.46
CA ASP A 320 -10.68 -16.16 23.82
C ASP A 320 -10.02 -17.46 23.34
N GLY A 321 -8.92 -17.36 22.59
CA GLY A 321 -8.15 -18.51 22.11
C GLY A 321 -8.73 -19.20 20.87
N ARG A 322 -9.68 -18.58 20.16
CA ARG A 322 -10.11 -19.02 18.82
C ARG A 322 -9.02 -18.83 17.75
N ALA A 323 -8.08 -17.92 17.95
CA ALA A 323 -6.88 -17.76 17.12
C ALA A 323 -5.62 -18.28 17.84
N PRO A 324 -4.66 -18.92 17.14
CA PRO A 324 -3.43 -19.42 17.75
C PRO A 324 -2.61 -18.32 18.47
N ALA A 325 -2.27 -18.56 19.74
CA ALA A 325 -1.40 -17.65 20.50
C ALA A 325 0.06 -17.71 20.02
N GLY A 326 0.83 -16.66 20.28
CA GLY A 326 2.28 -16.61 20.00
C GLY A 326 2.63 -16.44 18.52
N ARG A 327 1.67 -16.04 17.69
CA ARG A 327 1.84 -15.70 16.27
C ARG A 327 1.68 -14.19 16.09
N MET A 328 2.24 -13.63 15.01
CA MET A 328 2.05 -12.22 14.72
C MET A 328 0.79 -11.99 13.89
N TYR A 329 -0.08 -11.09 14.32
CA TYR A 329 -1.30 -10.71 13.60
C TYR A 329 -1.22 -9.26 13.17
N THR A 330 -1.64 -9.00 11.94
CA THR A 330 -1.60 -7.68 11.33
C THR A 330 -2.98 -7.28 10.82
N ALA A 331 -3.21 -5.98 10.75
CA ALA A 331 -4.38 -5.38 10.12
C ALA A 331 -3.98 -4.01 9.57
N THR A 332 -4.75 -3.51 8.60
CA THR A 332 -4.49 -2.19 8.02
C THR A 332 -5.76 -1.35 7.97
N LEU A 333 -5.59 -0.03 8.14
CA LEU A 333 -6.54 0.97 7.68
C LEU A 333 -5.90 1.69 6.50
N ASN A 334 -6.44 1.49 5.31
CA ASN A 334 -5.94 2.10 4.10
C ASN A 334 -6.93 3.12 3.53
N PHE A 335 -6.42 4.17 2.91
CA PHE A 335 -7.23 5.11 2.14
C PHE A 335 -6.45 5.59 0.91
N ASN A 336 -7.17 5.91 -0.16
CA ASN A 336 -6.55 6.54 -1.31
C ASN A 336 -6.20 8.00 -0.97
N GLU A 337 -5.05 8.49 -1.42
CA GLU A 337 -4.69 9.91 -1.26
C GLU A 337 -5.75 10.88 -1.81
N ASP A 338 -6.48 10.53 -2.87
CA ASP A 338 -7.57 11.38 -3.37
C ASP A 338 -8.71 11.58 -2.36
N ALA A 339 -8.88 10.62 -1.45
CA ALA A 339 -9.86 10.73 -0.38
C ALA A 339 -9.46 11.77 0.68
N LEU A 340 -8.17 12.14 0.77
CA LEU A 340 -7.67 13.14 1.73
C LEU A 340 -8.43 14.46 1.62
N ILE A 341 -8.84 14.83 0.41
CA ILE A 341 -9.46 16.12 0.11
C ILE A 341 -10.99 16.03 0.21
N GLU A 342 -11.54 14.84 0.43
CA GLU A 342 -12.96 14.64 0.64
C GLU A 342 -13.34 15.04 2.07
N ARG A 343 -14.43 15.81 2.19
CA ARG A 343 -14.73 16.60 3.41
C ARG A 343 -15.04 15.77 4.66
N ASP A 344 -15.17 14.45 4.54
CA ASP A 344 -15.58 13.58 5.64
C ASP A 344 -14.50 12.56 6.04
N LEU A 345 -13.41 12.38 5.26
CA LEU A 345 -12.40 11.36 5.57
C LEU A 345 -11.77 11.55 6.95
N LEU A 346 -11.43 12.80 7.31
CA LEU A 346 -10.78 13.09 8.58
C LEU A 346 -11.67 12.72 9.78
N ASP A 347 -12.97 13.01 9.67
CA ASP A 347 -13.97 12.67 10.69
C ASP A 347 -14.19 11.16 10.77
N ASP A 348 -14.18 10.47 9.63
CA ASP A 348 -14.33 9.02 9.57
C ASP A 348 -13.12 8.27 10.14
N ILE A 349 -11.89 8.71 9.80
CA ILE A 349 -10.66 8.20 10.41
C ILE A 349 -10.70 8.42 11.93
N ALA A 350 -11.06 9.63 12.37
CA ALA A 350 -11.19 9.95 13.77
C ALA A 350 -12.18 9.02 14.49
N ALA A 351 -13.34 8.75 13.90
CA ALA A 351 -14.36 7.88 14.47
C ALA A 351 -13.88 6.42 14.61
N VAL A 352 -13.18 5.88 13.61
CA VAL A 352 -12.61 4.53 13.66
C VAL A 352 -11.53 4.44 14.75
N LEU A 353 -10.64 5.43 14.84
CA LEU A 353 -9.58 5.44 15.86
C LEU A 353 -10.15 5.57 17.28
N ASP A 354 -11.17 6.40 17.47
CA ASP A 354 -11.85 6.53 18.77
C ASP A 354 -12.54 5.21 19.17
N ALA A 355 -13.09 4.47 18.21
CA ALA A 355 -13.69 3.15 18.45
C ALA A 355 -12.66 2.06 18.78
N LEU A 356 -11.44 2.16 18.23
CA LEU A 356 -10.34 1.24 18.52
C LEU A 356 -9.58 1.57 19.81
N GLN A 357 -9.69 2.79 20.33
CA GLN A 357 -8.95 3.25 21.51
C GLN A 357 -9.04 2.30 22.72
N PRO A 358 -10.21 1.71 23.08
CA PRO A 358 -10.25 0.75 24.19
C PRO A 358 -9.36 -0.48 23.97
N LEU A 359 -9.27 -0.99 22.73
CA LEU A 359 -8.39 -2.13 22.41
C LEU A 359 -6.91 -1.73 22.48
N VAL A 360 -6.59 -0.49 22.14
CA VAL A 360 -5.24 0.08 22.26
C VAL A 360 -4.85 0.26 23.72
N ASP A 361 -5.74 0.81 24.55
CA ASP A 361 -5.53 1.00 25.99
C ASP A 361 -5.32 -0.35 26.72
N GLU A 362 -6.00 -1.40 26.26
CA GLU A 362 -5.83 -2.78 26.75
C GLU A 362 -4.58 -3.47 26.18
N GLY A 363 -3.88 -2.86 25.23
CA GLY A 363 -2.73 -3.44 24.54
C GLY A 363 -3.07 -4.62 23.63
N ARG A 364 -4.33 -4.74 23.21
CA ARG A 364 -4.83 -5.74 22.26
C ARG A 364 -4.64 -5.30 20.81
N VAL A 365 -4.54 -4.00 20.58
CA VAL A 365 -4.14 -3.39 19.30
C VAL A 365 -2.90 -2.53 19.54
N ILE A 366 -1.94 -2.59 18.63
CA ILE A 366 -0.73 -1.79 18.66
C ILE A 366 -0.55 -1.09 17.32
N TYR A 367 -0.45 0.23 17.33
CA TYR A 367 -0.13 0.98 16.13
C TYR A 367 1.35 0.79 15.76
N ALA A 368 1.60 0.45 14.49
CA ALA A 368 2.94 0.28 13.94
C ALA A 368 2.95 0.60 12.43
N ASN A 369 4.01 1.24 11.93
CA ASN A 369 4.25 1.32 10.49
C ASN A 369 4.85 0.00 9.97
N PHE A 370 4.95 -0.18 8.65
CA PHE A 370 5.43 -1.45 8.09
C PHE A 370 6.85 -1.84 8.54
N PRO A 371 7.84 -0.92 8.62
CA PRO A 371 9.14 -1.22 9.23
C PRO A 371 9.07 -1.68 10.69
N GLU A 372 8.24 -1.05 11.52
CA GLU A 372 8.04 -1.43 12.93
C GLU A 372 7.37 -2.81 13.06
N VAL A 373 6.43 -3.14 12.16
CA VAL A 373 5.82 -4.47 12.06
C VAL A 373 6.89 -5.53 11.77
N ILE A 374 7.74 -5.32 10.75
CA ILE A 374 8.80 -6.29 10.42
C ILE A 374 9.82 -6.42 11.55
N ALA A 375 10.23 -5.32 12.16
CA ALA A 375 11.13 -5.37 13.31
C ALA A 375 10.54 -6.18 14.48
N ALA A 376 9.24 -6.02 14.75
CA ALA A 376 8.55 -6.82 15.76
C ALA A 376 8.48 -8.31 15.37
N TRP A 377 8.14 -8.61 14.11
CA TRP A 377 8.11 -9.98 13.60
C TRP A 377 9.44 -10.71 13.81
N GLU A 378 10.55 -10.07 13.45
CA GLU A 378 11.89 -10.63 13.55
C GLU A 378 12.34 -10.78 15.02
N HIS A 379 12.22 -9.72 15.81
CA HIS A 379 12.77 -9.69 17.17
C HIS A 379 11.93 -10.43 18.21
N HIS A 380 10.63 -10.59 17.95
CA HIS A 380 9.70 -11.04 18.97
C HIS A 380 8.92 -12.29 18.59
N TYR A 381 8.68 -12.49 17.30
CA TYR A 381 8.06 -13.70 16.78
C TYR A 381 9.06 -14.61 16.08
N GLY A 382 10.36 -14.27 16.10
CA GLY A 382 11.44 -15.10 15.57
C GLY A 382 11.40 -15.26 14.05
N ALA A 383 10.77 -14.33 13.33
CA ALA A 383 10.51 -14.43 11.89
C ALA A 383 9.75 -15.71 11.50
N GLU A 384 8.92 -16.24 12.41
CA GLU A 384 8.03 -17.37 12.14
C GLU A 384 6.81 -16.90 11.35
N PRO A 385 6.45 -17.57 10.24
CA PRO A 385 5.34 -17.12 9.42
C PRO A 385 4.01 -17.24 10.19
N ASN A 386 3.10 -16.31 9.90
CA ASN A 386 1.69 -16.44 10.22
C ASN A 386 0.87 -15.98 9.02
N ILE A 387 0.00 -16.87 8.54
CA ILE A 387 -0.91 -16.62 7.43
C ILE A 387 -2.30 -16.99 7.94
N PHE A 388 -2.96 -16.02 8.56
CA PHE A 388 -4.27 -16.21 9.16
C PHE A 388 -5.36 -15.76 8.18
N ALA A 389 -6.09 -16.73 7.64
CA ALA A 389 -7.29 -16.47 6.85
C ALA A 389 -8.45 -16.14 7.79
N TYR A 390 -9.11 -15.01 7.55
CA TYR A 390 -10.28 -14.61 8.31
C TYR A 390 -11.56 -15.09 7.63
N GLU A 391 -12.39 -15.75 8.44
CA GLU A 391 -13.73 -16.20 8.04
C GLU A 391 -14.74 -15.43 8.91
N PRO A 392 -15.52 -14.50 8.34
CA PRO A 392 -16.46 -13.64 9.07
C PRO A 392 -17.57 -14.38 9.81
#